data_AF-A0AAN4SKY9-F1
#
_entry.id   AF-A0AAN4SKY9-F1
#
_cell.length_a   1.000
_cell.length_b   1.000
_cell.length_c   1.000
_cell.angle_alpha   90.00
_cell.angle_beta   90.00
_cell.angle_gamma   90.00
#
_symmetry.space_group_name_H-M   'P 1'
#
loop_
_entity.id
_entity.type
_entity.pdbx_description
1 polymer ?
#
loop_
_entity_poly.entity_id
_entity_poly.type
_entity_poly.pdbx_seq_one_letter_code
_entity_poly.pdbx_strand_id
1 'polypeptide(L)'
;MKITIAFVAVMVLSFTGYNVYKTQKAIQLSDVAMANVEALADGEGTNAGYCYLEDTWSTKRGYKYFCDSKTDKNTIYPCPSSMESGWYDDNKQDRCTK
;
A
#
# COMPACT_ATOMS: atom_id res chain seq x y z
N MET A 1 -23.28 7.05 -55.75
CA MET A 1 -22.49 6.09 -54.94
C MET A 1 -21.05 6.52 -54.67
N LYS A 2 -20.28 7.06 -55.64
CA LYS A 2 -18.87 7.48 -55.38
C LYS A 2 -18.73 8.60 -54.34
N ILE A 3 -19.58 9.62 -54.40
CA ILE A 3 -19.56 10.75 -53.46
C ILE A 3 -19.98 10.32 -52.04
N THR A 4 -20.98 9.45 -51.92
CA THR A 4 -21.45 8.93 -50.62
C THR A 4 -20.39 8.05 -49.94
N ILE A 5 -19.63 7.25 -50.69
CA ILE A 5 -18.53 6.44 -50.14
C ILE A 5 -17.40 7.35 -49.63
N ALA A 6 -17.07 8.43 -50.35
CA ALA A 6 -16.06 9.39 -49.93
C ALA A 6 -16.46 10.09 -48.61
N PHE A 7 -17.72 10.49 -48.46
CA PHE A 7 -18.23 11.09 -47.22
C PHE A 7 -18.19 10.13 -46.03
N VAL A 8 -18.57 8.87 -46.23
CA VAL A 8 -18.51 7.84 -45.19
C VAL A 8 -17.05 7.59 -44.77
N ALA A 9 -16.11 7.54 -45.72
CA ALA A 9 -14.69 7.38 -45.41
C ALA A 9 -14.14 8.54 -44.56
N VAL A 10 -14.49 9.78 -44.90
CA VAL A 10 -14.07 10.98 -44.13
C VAL A 10 -14.65 10.95 -42.71
N MET A 11 -15.92 10.57 -42.56
CA MET A 11 -16.55 10.39 -41.25
C MET A 11 -15.81 9.32 -40.43
N VAL A 12 -15.58 8.13 -40.98
CA VAL A 12 -14.89 7.05 -40.25
C VAL A 12 -13.49 7.46 -39.82
N LEU A 13 -12.72 8.13 -40.69
CA LEU A 13 -11.37 8.62 -40.36
C LEU A 13 -11.35 9.67 -39.25
N SER A 14 -12.31 10.60 -39.27
CA SER A 14 -12.41 11.65 -38.24
C SER A 14 -12.89 11.10 -36.89
N PHE A 15 -13.89 10.21 -36.88
CA PHE A 15 -14.35 9.55 -35.65
C PHE A 15 -13.28 8.64 -35.05
N THR A 16 -12.61 7.81 -35.85
CA THR A 16 -11.55 6.92 -35.35
C THR A 16 -10.35 7.72 -34.85
N GLY A 17 -9.90 8.74 -35.58
CA GLY A 17 -8.79 9.60 -35.15
C GLY A 17 -9.07 10.35 -33.85
N TYR A 18 -10.27 10.92 -33.68
CA TYR A 18 -10.65 11.62 -32.45
C TYR A 18 -10.74 10.68 -31.24
N ASN A 19 -11.34 9.49 -31.41
CA ASN A 19 -11.45 8.51 -30.34
C ASN A 19 -10.07 7.96 -29.94
N VAL A 20 -9.18 7.68 -30.90
CA VAL A 20 -7.79 7.23 -30.62
C VAL A 20 -7.01 8.32 -29.88
N TYR A 21 -7.11 9.58 -30.31
CA TYR A 21 -6.45 10.71 -29.64
C TYR A 21 -6.91 10.88 -28.19
N LYS A 22 -8.23 10.76 -27.96
CA LYS A 22 -8.82 10.89 -26.63
C LYS A 22 -8.37 9.74 -25.71
N THR A 23 -8.37 8.51 -26.22
CA THR A 23 -7.93 7.32 -25.48
C THR A 23 -6.42 7.39 -25.17
N GLN A 24 -5.58 7.80 -26.11
CA GLN A 24 -4.14 7.96 -25.86
C GLN A 24 -3.84 9.02 -24.80
N LYS A 25 -4.54 10.17 -24.85
CA LYS A 25 -4.41 11.20 -23.80
C LYS A 25 -4.87 10.71 -22.44
N ALA A 26 -5.98 9.97 -22.38
CA ALA A 26 -6.49 9.42 -21.12
C ALA A 26 -5.52 8.40 -20.51
N ILE A 27 -4.93 7.51 -21.32
CA ILE A 27 -3.94 6.53 -20.86
C ILE A 27 -2.68 7.22 -20.35
N GLN A 28 -2.12 8.18 -21.09
CA GLN A 28 -0.92 8.90 -20.64
C GLN A 28 -1.15 9.71 -19.36
N LEU A 29 -2.34 10.31 -19.19
CA LEU A 29 -2.69 11.01 -17.95
C LEU A 29 -2.87 10.04 -16.76
N SER A 30 -3.38 8.84 -17.01
CA SER A 30 -3.53 7.79 -15.99
C SER A 30 -2.17 7.30 -15.48
N ASP A 31 -1.23 7.02 -16.39
CA ASP A 31 0.11 6.55 -16.02
C ASP A 31 0.89 7.62 -15.24
N VAL A 32 0.79 8.89 -15.64
CA VAL A 32 1.43 10.01 -14.93
C VAL A 32 0.77 10.27 -13.58
N ALA A 33 -0.56 10.17 -13.48
CA ALA A 33 -1.26 10.31 -12.21
C ALA A 33 -0.92 9.17 -11.24
N MET A 34 -0.76 7.94 -11.72
CA MET A 34 -0.42 6.77 -10.91
C MET A 34 1.03 6.83 -10.42
N ALA A 35 1.99 7.16 -11.29
CA ALA A 35 3.40 7.31 -10.91
C ALA A 35 3.60 8.40 -9.84
N ASN A 36 2.81 9.48 -9.88
CA ASN A 36 2.87 10.54 -8.88
C ASN A 36 2.28 10.12 -7.53
N VAL A 37 1.29 9.22 -7.50
CA VAL A 37 0.72 8.68 -6.25
C VAL A 37 1.70 7.70 -5.60
N GLU A 38 2.31 6.81 -6.40
CA GLU A 38 3.33 5.88 -5.90
C GLU A 38 4.61 6.61 -5.45
N ALA A 39 5.02 7.67 -6.16
CA ALA A 39 6.13 8.53 -5.74
C ALA A 39 5.82 9.37 -4.48
N LEU A 40 4.55 9.65 -4.19
CA LEU A 40 4.16 10.32 -2.93
C LEU A 40 4.26 9.38 -1.72
N ALA A 41 4.08 8.07 -1.93
CA ALA A 41 4.18 7.06 -0.89
C ALA A 41 5.61 6.50 -0.73
N ASP A 42 6.49 6.73 -1.70
CA ASP A 42 7.88 6.35 -1.62
C ASP A 42 8.61 7.19 -0.55
N GLY A 43 9.17 6.51 0.45
CA GLY A 43 9.84 7.16 1.58
C GLY A 43 8.95 7.50 2.78
N GLU A 44 7.63 7.26 2.75
CA GLU A 44 6.75 7.41 3.93
C GLU A 44 6.81 6.20 4.88
N GLY A 45 8.02 5.71 5.14
CA GLY A 45 8.27 4.69 6.16
C GLY A 45 8.31 5.31 7.55
N THR A 46 7.60 4.72 8.51
CA THR A 46 7.80 5.02 9.93
C THR A 46 8.95 4.16 10.50
N ASN A 47 9.67 4.69 11.48
CA ASN A 47 10.71 3.90 12.15
C ASN A 47 10.08 2.66 12.80
N ALA A 48 10.71 1.50 12.64
CA ALA A 48 10.22 0.25 13.22
C ALA A 48 10.98 -0.12 14.50
N GLY A 49 10.24 -0.73 15.43
CA GLY A 49 10.75 -1.45 16.58
C GLY A 49 10.14 -2.84 16.66
N TYR A 50 10.40 -3.51 17.78
CA TYR A 50 9.82 -4.81 18.09
C TYR A 50 9.20 -4.79 19.48
N CYS A 51 8.09 -5.50 19.61
CA CYS A 51 7.45 -5.83 20.87
C CYS A 51 7.33 -7.36 20.98
N TYR A 52 7.26 -7.85 22.22
CA TYR A 52 7.14 -9.28 22.50
C TYR A 52 5.65 -9.68 22.56
N LEU A 53 5.34 -10.87 22.06
CA LEU A 53 4.04 -11.49 22.28
C LEU A 53 4.07 -12.25 23.60
N GLU A 54 2.98 -12.18 24.37
CA GLU A 54 2.87 -12.94 25.60
C GLU A 54 2.78 -14.45 25.29
N ASP A 55 3.60 -15.24 25.98
CA ASP A 55 3.68 -16.68 25.77
C ASP A 55 3.65 -17.45 27.09
N THR A 56 2.44 -17.81 27.53
CA THR A 56 2.20 -18.51 28.81
C THR A 56 2.89 -19.88 28.91
N TRP A 57 3.33 -20.47 27.80
CA TRP A 57 4.08 -21.73 27.79
C TRP A 57 5.60 -21.55 27.80
N SER A 58 6.09 -20.31 27.79
CA SER A 58 7.51 -20.03 27.87
C SER A 58 8.07 -20.36 29.26
N THR A 59 9.32 -20.81 29.30
CA THR A 59 10.10 -20.97 30.54
C THR A 59 10.76 -19.67 30.99
N LYS A 60 10.74 -18.62 30.15
CA LYS A 60 11.34 -17.32 30.45
C LYS A 60 10.27 -16.33 30.90
N ARG A 61 10.55 -15.64 32.01
CA ARG A 61 9.72 -14.55 32.55
C ARG A 61 10.59 -13.34 32.81
N GLY A 62 10.08 -12.15 32.52
CA GLY A 62 10.82 -10.92 32.75
C GLY A 62 10.08 -9.68 32.26
N TYR A 63 10.70 -8.54 32.47
CA TYR A 63 10.19 -7.26 31.98
C TYR A 63 10.53 -7.10 30.50
N LYS A 64 9.51 -6.91 29.66
CA LYS A 64 9.62 -6.68 28.21
C LYS A 64 8.56 -5.67 27.76
N TYR A 65 8.76 -5.09 26.58
CA TYR A 65 7.73 -4.31 25.91
C TYR A 65 6.79 -5.28 25.19
N PHE A 66 5.63 -5.56 25.78
CA PHE A 66 4.64 -6.47 25.21
C PHE A 66 3.72 -5.75 24.25
N CYS A 67 3.43 -6.35 23.09
CA CYS A 67 2.56 -5.75 22.08
C CYS A 67 1.15 -5.51 22.65
N ASP A 68 0.50 -4.39 22.28
CA ASP A 68 -0.93 -4.20 22.60
C ASP A 68 -1.74 -5.29 21.88
N SER A 69 -2.72 -5.86 22.58
CA SER A 69 -3.75 -6.77 22.07
C SER A 69 -4.46 -6.31 20.79
N LYS A 70 -4.43 -5.02 20.48
CA LYS A 70 -4.96 -4.44 19.25
C LYS A 70 -4.10 -4.73 18.02
N THR A 71 -2.83 -5.07 18.20
CA THR A 71 -1.92 -5.37 17.09
C THR A 71 -2.38 -6.63 16.39
N ASP A 72 -2.59 -6.52 15.08
CA ASP A 72 -2.98 -7.63 14.24
C ASP A 72 -2.15 -7.64 12.95
N LYS A 73 -2.26 -8.72 12.19
CA LYS A 73 -1.49 -8.92 10.95
C LYS A 73 -1.69 -7.84 9.88
N ASN A 74 -2.74 -7.02 9.98
CA ASN A 74 -3.09 -5.98 9.02
C ASN A 74 -2.73 -4.57 9.53
N THR A 75 -2.52 -4.39 10.83
CA THR A 75 -2.37 -3.06 11.45
C THR A 75 -1.18 -3.03 12.42
N ILE A 76 -0.20 -2.17 12.14
CA ILE A 76 0.97 -1.96 13.00
C ILE A 76 0.70 -0.77 13.93
N TYR A 77 0.78 -0.98 15.24
CA TYR A 77 0.63 0.06 16.26
C TYR A 77 1.98 0.57 16.78
N PRO A 78 2.00 1.74 17.46
CA PRO A 78 3.18 2.24 18.15
C PRO A 78 3.74 1.24 19.17
N CYS A 79 5.06 1.24 19.31
CA CYS A 79 5.73 0.42 20.30
C CYS A 79 5.30 0.84 21.72
N PRO A 80 5.20 -0.12 22.66
CA PRO A 80 4.82 0.18 24.03
C PRO A 80 5.84 1.13 24.67
N SER A 81 5.36 2.10 25.45
CA SER A 81 6.21 3.08 26.14
C SER A 81 6.73 2.60 27.50
N SER A 82 6.10 1.56 28.06
CA SER A 82 6.48 0.94 29.33
C SER A 82 6.70 -0.55 29.18
N MET A 83 7.61 -1.09 29.99
CA MET A 83 7.83 -2.53 30.09
C MET A 83 6.85 -3.13 31.09
N GLU A 84 6.36 -4.32 30.81
CA GLU A 84 5.51 -5.10 31.69
C GLU A 84 6.17 -6.45 32.00
N SER A 85 5.82 -7.07 33.12
CA SER A 85 6.32 -8.41 33.47
C SER A 85 5.41 -9.46 32.84
N GLY A 86 5.96 -10.27 31.93
CA GLY A 86 5.21 -11.35 31.29
C GLY A 86 6.10 -12.54 30.97
N TRP A 87 5.45 -13.61 30.51
CA TRP A 87 6.14 -14.74 29.91
C TRP A 87 6.42 -14.43 28.44
N TYR A 88 7.65 -14.68 28.00
CA TYR A 88 8.08 -14.28 26.66
C TYR A 88 8.97 -15.34 26.02
N ASP A 89 8.94 -15.43 24.70
CA ASP A 89 9.91 -16.19 23.91
C ASP A 89 10.67 -15.20 23.01
N ASP A 90 11.99 -15.30 22.94
CA ASP A 90 12.82 -14.43 22.09
C ASP A 90 12.50 -14.58 20.60
N ASN A 91 11.86 -15.68 20.20
CA ASN A 91 11.41 -15.92 18.84
C ASN A 91 9.97 -15.42 18.57
N LYS A 92 9.25 -14.96 19.60
CA LYS A 92 7.86 -14.47 19.49
C LYS A 92 7.80 -12.96 19.63
N GLN A 93 8.15 -12.27 18.55
CA GLN A 93 8.14 -10.80 18.46
C GLN A 93 7.32 -10.36 17.25
N ASP A 94 6.71 -9.18 17.35
CA ASP A 94 6.06 -8.49 16.24
C ASP A 94 6.61 -7.07 16.07
N ARG A 95 6.42 -6.49 14.88
CA ARG A 95 6.85 -5.13 14.56
C ARG A 95 5.89 -4.11 15.15
N CYS A 96 6.45 -2.99 15.57
CA CYS A 96 5.71 -1.81 16.03
C CYS A 96 6.36 -0.54 15.49
N THR A 97 5.64 0.58 15.50
CA THR A 97 6.15 1.88 15.03
C THR A 97 6.84 2.67 16.16
N LYS A 98 7.89 3.43 15.86
CA LYS A 98 8.66 4.24 16.82
C LYS A 98 8.45 5.72 16.59
#